data_AF-A0A3D0D877-F1
#
_entry.id   AF-A0A3D0D877-F1
#
_cell.length_a   1.000
_cell.length_b   1.000
_cell.length_c   1.000
_cell.angle_alpha   90.00
_cell.angle_beta   90.00
_cell.angle_gamma   90.00
#
_symmetry.space_group_name_H-M   'P 1'
#
loop_
_entity.id
_entity.type
_entity.pdbx_description
1 polymer ?
#
loop_
_entity_poly.entity_id
_entity_poly.type
_entity_poly.pdbx_seq_one_letter_code
_entity_poly.pdbx_strand_id
1 'polypeptide(L)'
;MCTKARLVQADQVSEWFGMSHGGSAPVVDVPLEQGQAAFLEVSIDPAAHGPAGIGPIQRGVMVRTADGQELQFVLEATVTR
;
A
#
# COMPACT_ATOMS: atom_id res chain seq x y z
N MET A 1 0.20 -7.63 -10.26
CA MET A 1 -0.27 -6.52 -9.39
C MET A 1 0.83 -5.47 -9.36
N CYS A 2 0.57 -4.24 -9.81
CA CYS A 2 1.60 -3.18 -9.89
C CYS A 2 1.86 -2.46 -8.56
N THR A 3 0.93 -2.54 -7.62
CA THR A 3 1.05 -1.97 -6.28
C THR A 3 0.37 -2.90 -5.30
N LYS A 4 1.06 -3.19 -4.20
CA LYS A 4 0.52 -3.94 -3.06
C LYS A 4 1.04 -3.33 -1.76
N ALA A 5 0.26 -3.44 -0.70
CA ALA A 5 0.61 -2.94 0.62
C ALA A 5 0.30 -3.97 1.71
N ARG A 6 0.99 -3.89 2.84
CA ARG A 6 0.68 -4.65 4.06
C ARG A 6 0.95 -3.81 5.30
N LEU A 7 0.26 -4.12 6.38
CA LEU A 7 0.50 -3.52 7.67
C LEU A 7 1.48 -4.38 8.47
N VAL A 8 2.46 -3.73 9.09
CA VAL A 8 3.48 -4.35 9.94
C VAL A 8 3.45 -3.67 11.30
N GLN A 9 3.18 -4.43 12.36
CA GLN A 9 3.13 -3.97 13.75
C GLN A 9 3.86 -4.98 14.61
N ALA A 10 5.03 -4.61 15.15
CA ALA A 10 5.83 -5.47 16.03
C ALA A 10 5.94 -6.94 15.58
N ASP A 11 5.13 -7.83 16.17
CA ASP A 11 5.08 -9.28 15.93
C ASP A 11 4.01 -9.72 14.92
N GLN A 12 3.16 -8.81 14.45
CA GLN A 12 2.09 -9.05 13.48
C GLN A 12 2.39 -8.44 12.12
N VAL A 13 2.22 -9.24 11.09
CA VAL A 13 2.37 -8.86 9.69
C VAL A 13 1.13 -9.32 8.94
N SER A 14 0.41 -8.40 8.32
CA SER A 14 -0.75 -8.74 7.51
C SER A 14 -0.33 -9.41 6.20
N GLU A 15 -1.31 -10.01 5.52
CA GLU A 15 -1.13 -10.40 4.12
C GLU A 15 -0.89 -9.18 3.23
N TRP A 16 -0.43 -9.43 2.00
CA TRP A 16 -0.30 -8.39 0.98
C TRP A 16 -1.64 -8.12 0.30
N PHE A 17 -2.04 -6.86 0.30
CA PHE A 17 -3.25 -6.37 -0.34
C PHE A 17 -2.90 -5.60 -1.61
N GLY A 18 -3.40 -6.06 -2.75
CA GLY A 18 -3.28 -5.34 -4.03
C GLY A 18 -4.55 -4.59 -4.40
N MET A 19 -4.52 -3.88 -5.53
CA MET A 19 -5.71 -3.17 -6.02
C MET A 19 -6.84 -4.16 -6.36
N SER A 20 -8.03 -3.92 -5.81
CA SER A 20 -9.23 -4.63 -6.21
C SER A 20 -9.67 -4.13 -7.59
N HIS A 21 -9.90 -5.03 -8.54
CA HIS A 21 -10.44 -4.68 -9.86
C HIS A 21 -11.97 -4.53 -9.82
N GLY A 22 -12.48 -3.73 -8.86
CA GLY A 22 -13.93 -3.49 -8.68
C GLY A 22 -14.58 -4.24 -7.51
N GLY A 23 -13.88 -4.39 -6.38
CA GLY A 23 -14.42 -4.93 -5.12
C GLY A 23 -14.14 -4.01 -3.93
N SER A 24 -14.77 -4.28 -2.79
CA SER A 24 -14.50 -3.57 -1.53
C SER A 24 -13.02 -3.67 -1.16
N ALA A 25 -12.46 -2.61 -0.56
CA ALA A 25 -11.12 -2.66 -0.02
C ALA A 25 -11.00 -3.82 0.99
N PRO A 26 -9.89 -4.56 0.99
CA PRO A 26 -9.67 -5.60 1.98
C PRO A 26 -9.60 -4.99 3.39
N VAL A 27 -10.21 -5.68 4.36
CA VAL A 27 -10.20 -5.27 5.77
C VAL A 27 -8.99 -5.92 6.45
N VAL A 28 -8.29 -5.13 7.28
CA VAL A 28 -7.14 -5.58 8.06
C VAL A 28 -7.52 -5.48 9.53
N ASP A 29 -7.79 -6.61 10.17
CA ASP A 29 -8.21 -6.69 11.58
C ASP A 29 -7.00 -6.65 12.52
N VAL A 30 -6.24 -5.56 12.45
CA VAL A 30 -5.01 -5.36 13.22
C VAL A 30 -5.18 -4.10 14.09
N PRO A 31 -5.48 -4.25 15.40
CA PRO A 31 -5.71 -3.11 16.28
C PRO A 31 -4.39 -2.40 16.62
N LEU A 32 -4.41 -1.07 16.55
CA LEU A 32 -3.30 -0.22 17.00
C LEU A 32 -3.67 0.46 18.32
N GLU A 33 -2.92 0.19 19.38
CA GLU A 33 -3.10 0.86 20.66
C GLU A 33 -2.54 2.29 20.62
N GLN A 34 -3.00 3.14 21.54
CA GLN A 34 -2.50 4.51 21.65
C GLN A 34 -0.99 4.52 21.89
N GLY A 35 -0.26 5.28 21.06
CA GLY A 35 1.20 5.37 21.14
C GLY A 35 1.95 4.20 20.52
N GLN A 36 1.25 3.20 19.98
CA GLN A 36 1.86 2.10 19.25
C GLN A 36 2.18 2.53 17.81
N ALA A 37 3.40 2.25 17.38
CA ALA A 37 3.82 2.46 16.00
C ALA A 37 3.51 1.23 15.14
N ALA A 38 3.13 1.48 13.90
CA ALA A 38 3.07 0.50 12.84
C ALA A 38 3.61 1.08 11.54
N PHE A 39 4.02 0.19 10.64
CA PHE A 39 4.54 0.54 9.33
C PHE A 39 3.57 0.07 8.25
N LEU A 40 3.31 0.95 7.29
CA LEU A 40 2.69 0.57 6.04
C LEU A 40 3.79 0.22 5.04
N GLU A 41 4.01 -1.07 4.80
CA GLU A 41 4.98 -1.51 3.82
C GLU A 41 4.34 -1.57 2.43
N VAL A 42 4.94 -0.89 1.46
CA VAL A 42 4.40 -0.75 0.10
C VAL A 42 5.40 -1.30 -0.90
N SER A 43 4.93 -2.20 -1.78
CA SER A 43 5.71 -2.75 -2.88
C SER A 43 5.09 -2.33 -4.20
N ILE A 44 5.90 -1.68 -5.03
CA ILE A 44 5.53 -1.19 -6.36
C ILE A 44 6.41 -1.92 -7.38
N ASP A 45 5.76 -2.58 -8.33
CA ASP A 45 6.43 -3.19 -9.48
C ASP A 45 6.14 -2.31 -10.72
N PRO A 46 7.08 -1.44 -11.13
CA PRO A 46 6.88 -0.57 -12.28
C PRO A 46 6.88 -1.34 -13.62
N ALA A 47 7.43 -2.57 -13.66
CA ALA A 47 7.44 -3.41 -14.85
C ALA A 47 6.15 -4.22 -15.04
N ALA A 48 5.27 -4.27 -14.03
CA ALA A 48 4.02 -5.02 -14.06
C ALA A 48 3.05 -4.62 -15.20
N HIS A 49 3.25 -3.47 -15.86
CA HIS A 49 2.42 -2.98 -16.96
C HIS A 49 3.18 -2.79 -18.29
N GLY A 50 4.42 -3.29 -18.43
CA GLY A 50 5.11 -3.31 -19.72
C GLY A 50 6.64 -3.38 -19.62
N PRO A 51 7.30 -3.79 -20.72
CA PRO A 51 8.68 -4.33 -20.73
C PRO A 51 9.79 -3.34 -20.35
N ALA A 52 9.49 -2.03 -20.23
CA ALA A 52 10.50 -1.04 -19.85
C ALA A 52 10.44 -0.66 -18.36
N GLY A 53 9.25 -0.56 -17.75
CA GLY A 53 9.09 -0.06 -16.38
C GLY A 53 9.76 1.30 -16.09
N ILE A 54 10.14 2.07 -17.12
CA ILE A 54 10.94 3.30 -17.04
C ILE A 54 10.04 4.51 -17.32
N GLY A 55 10.37 5.65 -16.70
CA GLY A 55 9.66 6.90 -16.87
C GLY A 55 8.95 7.36 -15.59
N PRO A 56 8.17 8.45 -15.68
CA PRO A 56 7.45 8.98 -14.53
C PRO A 56 6.36 8.00 -14.06
N ILE A 57 6.30 7.77 -12.75
CA ILE A 57 5.25 7.01 -12.08
C ILE A 57 4.66 7.84 -10.94
N GLN A 58 3.35 7.70 -10.76
CA GLN A 58 2.64 8.13 -9.57
C GLN A 58 1.85 6.93 -9.03
N ARG A 59 2.10 6.53 -7.79
CA ARG A 59 1.41 5.42 -7.14
C ARG A 59 0.94 5.84 -5.76
N GLY A 60 -0.18 5.28 -5.32
CA GLY A 60 -0.76 5.63 -4.04
C GLY A 60 -1.28 4.42 -3.30
N VAL A 61 -1.25 4.52 -1.97
CA VAL A 61 -1.95 3.61 -1.06
C VAL A 61 -2.85 4.45 -0.18
N MET A 62 -4.08 4.00 0.02
CA MET A 62 -5.05 4.60 0.92
C MET A 62 -5.30 3.66 2.09
N VAL A 63 -5.28 4.20 3.30
CA VAL A 63 -5.68 3.51 4.52
C VAL A 63 -6.92 4.22 5.06
N ARG A 64 -7.98 3.45 5.31
CA ARG A 64 -9.16 3.93 6.03
C ARG A 64 -9.19 3.26 7.40
N THR A 65 -9.21 4.08 8.44
CA THR A 65 -9.33 3.60 9.83
C THR A 65 -10.78 3.27 10.17
N ALA A 66 -11.00 2.55 11.27
CA ALA A 66 -12.34 2.15 11.71
C ALA A 66 -13.25 3.33 12.07
N ASP A 67 -12.68 4.44 12.54
CA ASP A 67 -13.38 5.71 12.82
C ASP A 67 -13.59 6.59 11.57
N GLY A 68 -13.18 6.10 10.39
CA GLY A 68 -13.46 6.73 9.10
C GLY A 68 -12.42 7.75 8.64
N GLN A 69 -11.29 7.89 9.34
CA GLN A 69 -10.18 8.72 8.86
C GLN A 69 -9.54 8.08 7.63
N GLU A 70 -9.28 8.89 6.61
CA GLU A 70 -8.57 8.46 5.39
C GLU A 70 -7.16 9.04 5.37
N LEU A 71 -6.17 8.17 5.20
CA LEU A 71 -4.77 8.51 5.03
C LEU A 71 -4.33 8.11 3.62
N GLN A 72 -3.76 9.06 2.88
CA GLN A 72 -3.26 8.82 1.54
C GLN A 72 -1.74 9.00 1.50
N PHE A 73 -1.06 7.98 0.99
CA PHE A 73 0.38 7.99 0.78
C PHE A 73 0.63 7.95 -0.72
N VAL A 74 1.28 8.96 -1.27
CA VAL A 74 1.56 9.08 -2.70
C VAL A 74 3.06 9.06 -2.93
N LEU A 75 3.51 8.19 -3.83
CA LEU A 75 4.86 8.15 -4.37
C LEU A 75 4.85 8.75 -5.78
N GLU A 76 5.65 9.79 -5.98
CA GLU A 76 6.01 10.33 -7.28
C GLU A 76 7.49 10.06 -7.54
N ALA A 77 7.79 9.40 -8.65
CA ALA A 77 9.16 9.03 -8.98
C ALA A 77 9.36 8.97 -10.50
N THR A 78 10.60 9.11 -10.95
CA THR A 78 11.00 8.77 -12.33
C THR A 78 11.87 7.52 -12.27
N VAL A 79 11.35 6.41 -12.80
CA VAL A 79 12.08 5.14 -12.85
C VAL A 79 13.10 5.23 -13.98
N THR A 80 14.36 4.91 -13.66
CA THR A 80 15.49 4.90 -14.59
C THR A 80 16.17 3.52 -14.59
N ARG A 81 17.10 3.27 -15.52
CA ARG A 81 17.84 2.00 -15.62
C ARG A 81 19.00 1.94 -14.65
#